data_AF-A0AAW7D0U2-F1
#
_entry.id   AF-A0AAW7D0U2-F1
#
_cell.length_a   1.000
_cell.length_b   1.000
_cell.length_c   1.000
_cell.angle_alpha   90.00
_cell.angle_beta   90.00
_cell.angle_gamma   90.00
#
_symmetry.space_group_name_H-M   'P 1'
#
loop_
_entity.id
_entity.type
_entity.pdbx_description
1 polymer ?
#
loop_
_entity_poly.entity_id
_entity_poly.type
_entity_poly.pdbx_seq_one_letter_code
_entity_poly.pdbx_strand_id
1 'polypeptide(L)' 'MALDKSKLETGIRQLLEDMMKREENSFDEFANRLATVIDTYVKEGEIEYLGGLANSGGAVTGTIQGTIK' A
#
# COMPACT_ATOMS: atom_id res chain seq x y z
N MET A 1 6.18 -8.73 11.35
CA MET A 1 5.38 -8.26 10.20
C MET A 1 3.93 -8.12 10.64
N ALA A 2 3.46 -6.89 10.78
CA ALA A 2 2.03 -6.63 10.90
C ALA A 2 1.71 -5.59 9.85
N LEU A 3 0.85 -5.96 8.91
CA LEU A 3 0.26 -5.02 7.97
C LEU A 3 -0.30 -3.82 8.75
N ASP A 4 -0.02 -2.58 8.31
CA ASP A 4 -0.41 -1.36 9.04
C ASP A 4 -1.92 -1.12 8.93
N LYS A 5 -2.65 -1.71 9.86
CA LYS A 5 -4.11 -1.62 9.91
C LYS A 5 -4.60 -0.17 10.01
N SER A 6 -3.84 0.70 10.66
CA SER A 6 -4.21 2.12 10.80
C SER A 6 -4.13 2.85 9.46
N LYS A 7 -3.15 2.50 8.62
CA LYS A 7 -3.04 3.03 7.25
C LYS A 7 -4.20 2.56 6.36
N LEU A 8 -4.57 1.28 6.42
CA LEU A 8 -5.74 0.75 5.71
C LEU A 8 -7.02 1.47 6.13
N GLU A 9 -7.23 1.61 7.44
CA GLU A 9 -8.39 2.27 8.00
C GLU A 9 -8.50 3.73 7.54
N THR A 10 -7.38 4.44 7.49
CA THR A 10 -7.30 5.82 6.98
C THR A 10 -7.72 5.89 5.51
N GLY A 11 -7.23 4.99 4.66
CA GLY A 11 -7.58 4.95 3.24
C GLY A 11 -9.07 4.65 3.00
N ILE A 12 -9.65 3.73 3.78
CA ILE A 12 -11.08 3.42 3.71
C ILE A 12 -11.92 4.61 4.17
N ARG A 13 -11.54 5.30 5.26
CA ARG A 13 -12.26 6.49 5.74
C ARG A 13 -12.29 7.59 4.68
N GLN A 14 -11.16 7.87 4.04
CA GLN A 14 -11.09 8.86 2.95
C GLN A 14 -11.98 8.49 1.77
N LEU A 15 -12.04 7.21 1.39
CA LEU A 15 -12.93 6.73 0.36
C LEU A 15 -14.41 6.97 0.72
N LEU A 16 -14.81 6.62 1.95
CA LEU A 16 -16.17 6.80 2.43
C LEU A 16 -16.56 8.28 2.54
N GLU A 17 -15.65 9.14 3.01
CA GLU A 17 -15.86 10.59 3.04
C GLU A 17 -16.08 11.18 1.65
N ASP A 18 -15.37 10.66 0.64
CA ASP A 18 -15.54 11.07 -0.74
C ASP A 18 -16.87 10.57 -1.33
N MET A 19 -17.27 9.33 -1.02
CA MET A 19 -18.59 8.80 -1.37
C MET A 19 -19.72 9.69 -0.84
N MET A 20 -19.63 10.14 0.40
CA MET A 20 -20.64 11.03 1.02
C MET A 20 -20.73 12.40 0.35
N LYS A 21 -19.70 12.84 -0.37
CA LYS A 21 -19.66 14.14 -1.08
C LYS A 21 -20.18 14.06 -2.51
N ARG A 22 -20.37 12.86 -3.07
CA ARG A 22 -20.92 12.72 -4.42
C ARG A 22 -22.44 12.84 -4.41
N GLU A 23 -22.97 13.55 -5.39
CA GLU A 23 -24.42 13.68 -5.62
C GLU A 23 -24.97 12.50 -6.44
N GLU A 24 -24.13 11.86 -7.27
CA GLU A 24 -24.47 10.71 -8.09
C GLU A 24 -23.76 9.43 -7.62
N ASN A 25 -24.49 8.31 -7.65
CA ASN A 25 -23.94 7.02 -7.26
C ASN A 25 -22.99 6.49 -8.35
N SER A 26 -21.74 6.18 -7.96
CA SER A 26 -20.69 5.64 -8.85
C SER A 26 -20.11 4.33 -8.29
N PHE A 27 -20.93 3.27 -8.31
CA PHE A 27 -20.59 2.00 -7.66
C PHE A 27 -19.30 1.37 -8.20
N ASP A 28 -19.08 1.39 -9.52
CA ASP A 28 -17.89 0.79 -10.15
C ASP A 28 -16.60 1.52 -9.77
N GLU A 29 -16.61 2.86 -9.74
CA GLU A 29 -15.46 3.66 -9.32
C GLU A 29 -15.09 3.37 -7.86
N PHE A 30 -16.08 3.39 -6.97
CA PHE A 30 -15.84 3.18 -5.55
C PHE A 30 -15.43 1.74 -5.23
N ALA A 31 -15.99 0.76 -5.92
CA ALA A 31 -15.54 -0.63 -5.83
C ALA A 31 -14.07 -0.77 -6.28
N ASN A 32 -13.68 -0.15 -7.39
CA ASN A 32 -12.30 -0.19 -7.90
C ASN A 32 -11.32 0.50 -6.92
N ARG A 33 -11.72 1.64 -6.36
CA ARG A 33 -10.90 2.37 -5.37
C ARG A 33 -10.75 1.59 -4.06
N LEU A 34 -11.82 0.96 -3.58
CA LEU A 34 -11.76 0.07 -2.41
C LEU A 34 -10.80 -1.10 -2.66
N ALA A 35 -10.92 -1.76 -3.82
CA ALA A 35 -10.01 -2.84 -4.22
C ALA A 35 -8.56 -2.37 -4.27
N THR A 36 -8.29 -1.17 -4.78
CA THR A 36 -6.95 -0.57 -4.85
C THR A 36 -6.35 -0.31 -3.46
N VAL A 37 -7.15 0.20 -2.52
CA VAL A 37 -6.72 0.44 -1.13
C VAL A 37 -6.34 -0.89 -0.45
N ILE A 38 -7.13 -1.94 -0.67
CA ILE A 38 -6.86 -3.28 -0.14
C ILE A 38 -5.63 -3.90 -0.82
N ASP A 39 -5.52 -3.80 -2.15
CA ASP A 39 -4.37 -4.31 -2.92
C ASP A 39 -3.05 -3.68 -2.47
N THR A 40 -3.05 -2.37 -2.25
CA THR A 40 -1.88 -1.64 -1.72
C THR A 40 -1.52 -2.16 -0.33
N TYR A 41 -2.51 -2.29 0.55
CA TYR A 41 -2.30 -2.79 1.91
C TYR A 41 -1.74 -4.22 1.94
N VAL A 42 -2.24 -5.14 1.12
CA VAL A 42 -1.73 -6.52 1.13
C VAL A 42 -0.33 -6.65 0.53
N LYS A 43 0.02 -5.77 -0.43
CA LYS A 43 1.33 -5.71 -1.08
C LYS A 43 2.37 -4.93 -0.28
N GLU A 44 2.00 -4.30 0.83
CA GLU A 44 2.95 -3.69 1.77
C GLU A 44 3.78 -4.79 2.46
N GLY A 45 4.83 -5.22 1.78
CA GLY A 45 5.89 -6.06 2.34
C GLY A 45 6.99 -5.19 2.93
N GLU A 46 7.27 -5.36 4.22
CA GLU A 46 8.55 -4.91 4.78
C GLU A 46 9.67 -5.82 4.25
N ILE A 47 10.61 -5.23 3.53
CA ILE A 47 11.86 -5.93 3.17
C ILE A 47 12.83 -5.74 4.33
N GLU A 48 12.92 -6.76 5.18
CA GLU A 48 13.94 -6.81 6.22
C GLU A 48 15.30 -7.17 5.59
N TYR A 49 16.16 -6.17 5.40
CA TYR A 49 17.52 -6.39 4.92
C TYR A 49 18.40 -6.89 6.08
N LEU A 50 18.56 -8.21 6.19
CA LEU A 50 19.34 -8.87 7.26
C LEU A 50 20.87 -8.76 7.08
N GLY A 51 21.35 -8.22 5.95
CA GLY A 51 22.78 -8.13 5.62
C GLY A 51 23.14 -6.82 4.92
N GLY A 52 24.26 -6.22 5.34
CA GLY A 52 24.64 -4.84 5.07
C GLY A 52 24.65 -4.43 3.59
N LEU A 53 23.87 -3.39 3.28
CA LEU A 53 24.03 -2.58 2.07
C LEU A 53 25.40 -1.88 2.16
N ALA A 54 26.47 -2.53 1.70
CA ALA A 54 27.80 -1.91 1.67
C ALA A 54 27.82 -0.83 0.58
N ASN A 55 27.83 0.43 1.00
CA ASN A 55 27.93 1.59 0.13
C ASN A 55 29.35 2.18 0.18
N SER A 56 30.02 2.28 -0.96
CA SER A 56 31.31 2.98 -1.10
C SER A 56 31.21 4.32 -1.85
N GLY A 57 30.07 5.04 -1.72
CA GLY A 57 29.93 6.44 -2.13
C GLY A 57 28.89 6.74 -3.22
N GLY A 58 27.88 5.88 -3.43
CA GLY A 58 26.84 6.07 -4.45
C GLY A 58 25.47 5.48 -4.05
N ALA A 59 24.49 5.51 -4.96
CA ALA A 59 23.20 4.85 -4.71
C ALA A 59 23.40 3.32 -4.63
N VAL A 60 22.89 2.67 -3.58
CA VAL A 60 22.95 1.22 -3.45
C VAL A 60 21.74 0.60 -4.15
N THR A 61 21.99 -0.15 -5.21
CA THR A 61 20.98 -0.96 -5.92
C THR A 61 21.24 -2.44 -5.62
N GLY A 62 20.22 -3.17 -5.18
CA GLY A 62 20.31 -4.61 -4.88
C GLY A 62 19.07 -5.37 -5.37
N THR A 63 19.25 -6.65 -5.69
CA THR A 63 18.14 -7.54 -6.07
C THR A 63 17.55 -8.17 -4.82
N ILE A 64 16.26 -7.95 -4.58
CA ILE A 64 15.54 -8.62 -3.48
C ILE A 64 15.22 -10.04 -3.94
N GLN A 65 15.79 -11.06 -3.30
CA GLN A 65 15.31 -12.43 -3.44
C GLN A 65 14.21 -12.69 -2.42
N GLY A 66 12.98 -12.30 -2.78
CA GLY A 66 11.79 -12.55 -1.99
C GLY A 66 10.56 -12.41 -2.86
N THR A 67 9.52 -13.19 -2.57
CA THR A 67 8.22 -12.98 -3.18
C THR A 67 7.54 -11.84 -2.44
N ILE A 68 7.41 -10.69 -3.08
CA ILE A 68 6.38 -9.71 -2.68
C ILE A 68 5.05 -10.41 -2.99
N LYS A 69 4.33 -10.85 -1.96
CA LYS A 69 3.00 -11.42 -2.12
C LYS A 69 1.98 -10.31 -2.29
#